data_AF-A0A972LMK6-F1
#
_entry.id   AF-A0A972LMK6-F1
#
_cell.length_a   1.000
_cell.length_b   1.000
_cell.length_c   1.000
_cell.angle_alpha   90.00
_cell.angle_beta   90.00
_cell.angle_gamma   90.00
#
_symmetry.space_group_name_H-M   'P 1'
#
loop_
_entity.id
_entity.type
_entity.pdbx_description
1 polymer ?
#
loop_
_entity_poly.entity_id
_entity_poly.type
_entity_poly.pdbx_seq_one_letter_code
_entity_poly.pdbx_strand_id
1 'polypeptide(L)'
;MAGSHLMEVAKKLDPGAHGTKHFSRQFGERLGCVRYRLDRSPQLRLTTVEITAAEKPWLETPRPSANPHPNRLLTVKIGYQETRLRQRVKSSGGQWLPDKKFWRLPMRKIMELGLEKRIVNGN
;
A
#
# COMPACT_ATOMS: atom_id res chain seq x y z
N MET A 1 -1.47 -26.09 19.16
CA MET A 1 -0.49 -25.17 19.76
C MET A 1 0.70 -25.09 18.82
N ALA A 2 0.68 -24.19 17.83
CA ALA A 2 1.81 -24.03 16.91
C ALA A 2 2.89 -23.24 17.65
N GLY A 3 3.88 -23.95 18.18
CA GLY A 3 5.05 -23.33 18.80
C GLY A 3 5.66 -22.35 17.80
N SER A 4 5.74 -21.08 18.18
CA SER A 4 6.52 -20.08 17.49
C SER A 4 7.99 -20.50 17.55
N HIS A 5 8.42 -21.34 16.61
CA HIS A 5 9.84 -21.61 16.39
C HIS A 5 10.51 -20.26 16.13
N LEU A 6 11.39 -19.83 17.03
CA LEU A 6 12.23 -18.65 16.86
C LEU A 6 13.24 -18.94 15.74
N MET A 7 12.76 -18.87 14.50
CA MET A 7 13.58 -18.98 13.29
C MET A 7 14.19 -17.63 12.98
N GLU A 8 15.41 -17.41 13.48
CA GLU A 8 16.15 -16.19 13.29
C GLU A 8 16.90 -16.23 11.94
N VAL A 9 16.82 -15.16 11.15
CA VAL A 9 17.60 -15.03 9.92
C VAL A 9 19.01 -14.58 10.29
N ALA A 10 19.96 -15.50 10.23
CA ALA A 10 21.37 -15.20 10.49
C ALA A 10 22.03 -14.46 9.32
N LYS A 11 21.66 -14.81 8.08
CA LYS A 11 22.24 -14.18 6.89
C LYS A 11 21.29 -14.23 5.71
N LYS A 12 21.16 -13.13 4.98
CA LYS A 12 20.56 -13.07 3.65
C LYS A 12 21.67 -12.81 2.64
N LEU A 13 21.71 -13.58 1.56
CA LEU A 13 22.65 -13.43 0.47
C LEU A 13 21.92 -13.35 -0.87
N ASP A 14 22.49 -12.55 -1.76
CA ASP A 14 22.02 -12.42 -3.13
C ASP A 14 22.46 -13.62 -3.99
N PRO A 15 21.74 -13.90 -5.10
CA PRO A 15 22.19 -14.85 -6.11
C PRO A 15 23.61 -14.53 -6.59
N GLY A 16 24.46 -15.55 -6.76
CA GLY A 16 25.82 -15.41 -7.27
C GLY A 16 26.90 -15.03 -6.24
N ALA A 17 26.50 -14.57 -5.05
CA ALA A 17 27.42 -14.32 -3.94
C ALA A 17 28.18 -15.59 -3.48
N HIS A 18 29.29 -15.39 -2.76
CA HIS A 18 30.03 -16.50 -2.18
C HIS A 18 29.14 -17.29 -1.21
N GLY A 19 29.02 -18.61 -1.42
CA GLY A 19 28.10 -19.48 -0.69
C GLY A 19 26.73 -19.73 -1.37
N THR A 20 26.33 -18.90 -2.35
CA THR A 20 25.03 -19.05 -3.06
C THR A 20 25.18 -19.57 -4.49
N LYS A 21 26.40 -19.65 -5.04
CA LYS A 21 26.66 -20.07 -6.43
C LYS A 21 25.98 -21.37 -6.85
N HIS A 22 25.91 -22.37 -5.98
CA HIS A 22 25.22 -23.63 -6.29
C HIS A 22 23.70 -23.47 -6.41
N PHE A 23 23.07 -22.63 -5.58
CA PHE A 23 21.66 -22.28 -5.71
C PHE A 23 21.41 -21.50 -6.99
N SER A 24 22.31 -20.59 -7.37
CA SER A 24 22.23 -19.91 -8.67
C SER A 24 22.33 -20.87 -9.84
N ARG A 25 23.18 -21.91 -9.76
CA ARG A 25 23.22 -22.96 -10.79
C ARG A 25 21.94 -23.79 -10.86
N GLN A 26 21.29 -24.03 -9.71
CA GLN A 26 20.07 -24.84 -9.63
C GLN A 26 18.81 -24.07 -10.06
N PHE A 27 18.68 -22.82 -9.65
CA PHE A 27 17.45 -22.03 -9.82
C PHE A 27 17.57 -20.90 -10.85
N GLY A 28 18.79 -20.58 -11.31
CA GLY A 28 19.05 -19.57 -12.33
C GLY A 28 18.49 -18.20 -11.96
N GLU A 29 17.97 -17.52 -12.97
CA GLU A 29 17.33 -16.19 -12.86
C GLU A 29 16.08 -16.18 -11.97
N ARG A 30 15.47 -17.35 -11.71
CA ARG A 30 14.31 -17.44 -10.82
C ARG A 30 14.70 -17.35 -9.35
N LEU A 31 15.99 -17.41 -9.01
CA LEU A 31 16.44 -17.26 -7.63
C LEU A 31 16.36 -15.80 -7.20
N GLY A 32 15.48 -15.48 -6.27
CA GLY A 32 15.38 -14.15 -5.67
C GLY A 32 16.48 -13.91 -4.64
N CYS A 33 16.57 -14.77 -3.61
CA CYS A 33 17.64 -14.69 -2.61
C CYS A 33 17.77 -16.00 -1.80
N VAL A 34 18.86 -16.11 -1.04
CA VAL A 34 19.14 -17.23 -0.13
C VAL A 34 19.18 -16.72 1.30
N ARG A 35 18.49 -17.39 2.23
CA ARG A 35 18.46 -17.06 3.65
C ARG A 35 18.92 -18.23 4.50
N TYR A 36 19.98 -18.02 5.25
CA TYR A 36 20.45 -18.92 6.30
C TYR A 36 19.75 -18.56 7.61
N ARG A 37 19.13 -19.55 8.23
CA ARG A 37 18.36 -19.40 9.45
C ARG A 37 18.88 -20.34 10.52
N LEU A 38 18.78 -19.89 11.75
CA LEU A 38 19.01 -20.71 12.92
C LEU A 38 17.65 -20.93 13.57
N ASP A 39 17.22 -22.18 13.62
CA ASP A 39 16.17 -22.61 14.51
C ASP A 39 16.83 -23.03 15.81
N ARG A 40 16.41 -22.44 16.92
CA ARG A 40 16.96 -22.77 18.25
C ARG A 40 16.28 -23.99 18.87
N SER A 41 15.12 -24.40 18.36
CA SER A 41 14.39 -25.57 18.83
C SER A 41 13.46 -26.08 17.73
N PRO A 42 13.83 -27.12 16.97
CA PRO A 42 15.04 -27.94 17.08
C PRO A 42 16.28 -27.18 16.59
N GLN A 43 17.44 -27.35 17.24
CA GLN A 43 18.72 -26.69 16.92
C GLN A 43 19.21 -26.97 15.48
N LEU A 44 18.60 -26.31 14.49
CA LEU A 44 18.80 -26.58 13.08
C LEU A 44 19.35 -25.36 12.37
N ARG A 45 20.31 -25.61 11.48
CA ARG A 45 20.72 -24.64 10.48
C ARG A 45 19.92 -24.89 9.22
N LEU A 46 19.02 -23.98 8.90
CA LEU A 46 18.18 -24.08 7.72
C LEU A 46 18.72 -23.15 6.65
N THR A 47 18.74 -23.64 5.42
CA THR A 47 18.99 -22.79 4.24
C THR A 47 17.71 -22.78 3.42
N THR A 48 17.16 -21.59 3.22
CA THR A 48 15.93 -21.38 2.45
C THR A 48 16.24 -20.51 1.24
N VAL A 49 15.57 -20.81 0.13
CA VAL A 49 15.70 -20.04 -1.12
C VAL A 49 14.34 -19.43 -1.46
N GLU A 50 14.35 -18.18 -1.87
CA GLU A 50 13.17 -17.51 -2.44
C GLU A 50 13.22 -17.66 -3.95
N ILE A 51 12.14 -18.18 -4.54
CA ILE A 51 12.07 -18.49 -5.97
C ILE A 51 10.88 -17.74 -6.57
N THR A 52 11.10 -17.10 -7.71
CA THR A 52 10.03 -16.55 -8.55
C THR A 52 9.20 -17.69 -9.11
N ALA A 53 8.00 -17.88 -8.55
CA ALA A 53 7.09 -18.94 -8.95
C ALA A 53 6.37 -18.61 -10.27
N ALA A 54 6.04 -17.33 -10.50
CA ALA A 54 5.41 -16.83 -11.71
C ALA A 54 5.71 -15.34 -11.90
N GLU A 55 5.76 -14.92 -13.17
CA GLU A 55 5.90 -13.52 -13.56
C GLU A 55 4.63 -13.10 -14.29
N LYS A 56 4.05 -11.96 -13.88
CA LYS A 56 2.90 -11.35 -14.55
C LYS A 56 3.10 -9.85 -14.61
N PRO A 57 2.73 -9.18 -15.71
CA PRO A 57 2.72 -7.73 -15.76
C PRO A 57 1.84 -7.17 -14.64
N TRP A 58 2.39 -6.29 -13.82
CA TRP A 58 1.59 -5.53 -12.85
C TRP A 58 1.07 -4.27 -13.54
N LEU A 59 -0.19 -4.29 -13.97
CA LEU A 59 -0.87 -3.07 -14.39
C LEU A 59 -1.15 -2.23 -13.14
N GLU A 60 -0.50 -1.08 -13.00
CA GLU A 60 -0.79 -0.10 -11.96
C GLU A 60 -2.21 0.42 -12.14
N THR A 61 -3.21 -0.31 -11.66
CA THR A 61 -4.50 0.32 -11.36
C THR A 61 -4.28 1.10 -10.08
N PRO A 62 -4.49 2.43 -10.04
CA PRO A 62 -4.39 3.19 -8.81
C PRO A 62 -5.38 2.57 -7.83
N ARG A 63 -4.87 1.79 -6.86
CA ARG A 63 -5.73 1.27 -5.80
C ARG A 63 -6.28 2.50 -5.08
N PRO A 64 -7.61 2.73 -5.02
CA PRO A 64 -8.13 3.66 -4.04
C PRO A 64 -7.60 3.16 -2.70
N SER A 65 -6.70 3.94 -2.08
CA SER A 65 -6.06 3.62 -0.80
C SER A 65 -7.05 2.87 0.08
N ALA A 66 -6.77 1.60 0.39
CA ALA A 66 -7.73 0.71 1.06
C ALA A 66 -8.15 1.25 2.44
N ASN A 67 -7.39 2.19 2.98
CA ASN A 67 -7.73 3.05 4.12
C ASN A 67 -7.29 4.49 3.79
N PRO A 68 -8.11 5.31 3.12
CA PRO A 68 -7.73 6.70 2.88
C PRO A 68 -7.60 7.38 4.23
N HIS A 69 -6.46 8.02 4.49
CA HIS A 69 -6.25 8.78 5.72
C HIS A 69 -7.45 9.72 5.95
N PRO A 70 -8.02 9.81 7.16
CA PRO A 70 -9.24 10.59 7.42
C PRO A 70 -9.08 12.08 7.08
N ASN A 71 -7.84 12.57 7.10
CA ASN A 71 -7.48 13.93 6.69
C ASN A 71 -7.08 14.07 5.21
N ARG A 72 -7.22 13.00 4.40
CA ARG A 72 -6.99 13.06 2.96
C ARG A 72 -7.96 14.07 2.36
N LEU A 73 -7.42 15.10 1.71
CA LEU A 73 -8.22 16.10 1.03
C LEU A 73 -8.79 15.48 -0.25
N LEU A 74 -10.11 15.50 -0.38
CA LEU A 74 -10.83 15.10 -1.58
C LEU A 74 -11.60 16.30 -2.11
N THR A 75 -11.97 16.22 -3.38
CA THR A 75 -12.68 17.27 -4.10
C THR A 75 -14.14 16.86 -4.26
N VAL A 76 -15.07 17.75 -3.98
CA VAL A 76 -16.51 17.54 -4.15
C VAL A 76 -17.14 18.60 -5.06
N LYS A 77 -18.09 18.18 -5.88
CA LYS A 77 -18.88 19.08 -6.72
C LYS A 77 -20.15 19.50 -5.98
N ILE A 78 -20.31 20.81 -5.81
CA ILE A 78 -21.51 21.42 -5.24
C ILE A 78 -22.02 22.45 -6.23
N GLY A 79 -23.30 22.37 -6.60
CA GLY A 79 -23.95 23.29 -7.51
C GLY A 79 -23.95 24.71 -6.95
N TYR A 80 -23.84 25.69 -7.85
CA TYR A 80 -23.79 27.10 -7.47
C TYR A 80 -25.01 27.56 -6.66
N GLN A 81 -26.19 27.03 -7.02
CA GLN A 81 -27.50 27.30 -6.40
C GLN A 81 -27.65 26.66 -5.00
N GLU A 82 -26.78 25.72 -4.62
CA GLU A 82 -26.85 25.01 -3.34
C GLU A 82 -26.24 25.84 -2.20
N THR A 83 -26.73 27.07 -2.01
CA THR A 83 -26.17 28.08 -1.09
C THR A 83 -26.05 27.58 0.34
N ARG A 84 -27.05 26.84 0.85
CA ARG A 84 -27.01 26.24 2.19
C ARG A 84 -25.88 25.21 2.32
N LEU A 85 -25.64 24.40 1.30
CA LEU A 85 -24.59 23.38 1.30
C LEU A 85 -23.20 24.01 1.20
N ARG A 86 -23.07 25.07 0.38
CA ARG A 86 -21.84 25.88 0.29
C ARG A 86 -21.47 26.51 1.62
N GLN A 87 -22.44 27.06 2.35
CA GLN A 87 -22.18 27.63 3.69
C GLN A 87 -21.71 26.55 4.67
N ARG A 88 -22.37 25.39 4.70
CA ARG A 88 -21.96 24.26 5.55
C ARG A 88 -20.54 23.79 5.25
N VAL A 89 -20.18 23.69 3.97
CA VAL A 89 -18.82 23.33 3.54
C VAL A 89 -17.81 24.39 3.97
N LYS A 90 -18.12 25.68 3.77
CA LYS A 90 -17.26 26.78 4.19
C LYS A 90 -17.04 26.79 5.72
N SER A 91 -18.10 26.63 6.50
CA SER A 91 -18.04 26.53 7.97
C SER A 91 -17.27 25.30 8.45
N SER A 92 -17.20 24.24 7.64
CA SER A 92 -16.45 23.01 7.94
C SER A 92 -14.97 23.07 7.51
N GLY A 93 -14.47 24.25 7.11
CA GLY A 93 -13.09 24.45 6.66
C GLY A 93 -12.85 24.12 5.19
N GLY A 94 -13.90 24.08 4.38
CA GLY A 94 -13.81 23.80 2.94
C GLY A 94 -13.08 24.87 2.17
N GLN A 95 -12.14 24.44 1.32
CA GLN A 95 -11.38 25.32 0.44
C GLN A 95 -12.05 25.36 -0.93
N TRP A 96 -12.34 26.56 -1.41
CA TRP A 96 -12.88 26.76 -2.75
C TRP A 96 -11.75 26.69 -3.79
N LEU A 97 -11.93 25.85 -4.82
CA LEU A 97 -11.04 25.75 -5.97
C LEU A 97 -11.73 26.44 -7.16
N PRO A 98 -11.42 27.73 -7.45
CA PRO A 98 -12.13 28.51 -8.45
C PRO A 98 -11.98 27.94 -9.87
N ASP A 99 -10.80 27.44 -10.23
CA ASP A 99 -10.50 26.95 -11.58
C ASP A 99 -11.38 25.77 -11.97
N LYS A 100 -11.59 24.83 -11.04
CA LYS A 100 -12.39 23.63 -11.26
C LYS A 100 -13.85 23.78 -10.80
N LYS A 101 -14.20 24.91 -10.19
CA LYS A 101 -15.50 25.17 -9.53
C LYS A 101 -15.88 24.08 -8.52
N PHE A 102 -14.91 23.59 -7.75
CA PHE A 102 -15.11 22.52 -6.78
C PHE A 102 -14.69 22.94 -5.37
N TRP A 103 -15.12 22.15 -4.38
CA TRP A 103 -14.72 22.33 -2.99
C TRP A 103 -13.78 21.22 -2.56
N ARG A 104 -12.72 21.58 -1.83
CA ARG A 104 -11.75 20.64 -1.27
C ARG A 104 -11.93 20.56 0.24
N LEU A 105 -12.08 19.33 0.74
CA LEU A 105 -12.35 19.03 2.16
C LEU A 105 -11.65 17.73 2.58
N PRO A 106 -11.31 17.57 3.87
CA PRO A 106 -10.91 16.27 4.41
C PRO A 106 -12.01 15.22 4.23
N MET A 107 -11.63 13.98 3.94
CA MET A 107 -12.57 12.87 3.77
C MET A 107 -13.53 12.73 4.96
N ARG A 108 -13.02 12.86 6.20
CA ARG A 108 -13.87 12.83 7.41
C ARG A 108 -15.01 13.85 7.34
N LYS A 109 -14.73 15.09 6.92
CA LYS A 109 -15.74 16.15 6.79
C LYS A 109 -16.72 15.89 5.66
N ILE A 110 -16.29 15.23 4.59
CA ILE A 110 -17.18 14.81 3.50
C ILE A 110 -18.17 13.76 4.00
N MET A 111 -17.71 12.78 4.79
CA MET A 111 -18.58 11.78 5.42
C MET A 111 -19.55 12.41 6.43
N GLU A 112 -19.05 13.29 7.33
CA GLU A 112 -19.89 14.01 8.31
C GLU A 112 -21.00 14.86 7.64
N LEU A 113 -20.73 15.37 6.44
CA LEU A 113 -21.68 16.17 5.67
C LEU A 113 -22.56 15.33 4.72
N GLY A 114 -22.33 14.02 4.59
CA GLY A 114 -23.05 13.12 3.67
C GLY A 114 -22.81 13.44 2.19
N LEU A 115 -21.58 13.83 1.85
CA LEU A 115 -21.19 14.30 0.51
C LEU A 115 -20.44 13.24 -0.31
N GLU A 116 -20.46 11.96 0.08
CA GLU A 116 -19.66 10.90 -0.53
C GLU A 116 -19.97 10.71 -2.01
N LYS A 117 -21.26 10.78 -2.36
CA LYS A 117 -21.75 10.62 -3.75
C LYS A 117 -21.34 11.78 -4.68
N ARG A 118 -20.74 12.83 -4.12
CA ARG A 118 -20.35 14.06 -4.83
C ARG A 118 -18.83 14.19 -4.97
N ILE A 119 -18.07 13.19 -4.50
CA ILE A 119 -16.61 13.15 -4.66
C ILE A 119 -16.27 13.04 -6.14
N VAL A 120 -15.38 13.91 -6.59
CA VAL A 120 -14.84 13.91 -7.95
C VAL A 120 -13.39 13.46 -7.87
N ASN A 121 -13.06 12.36 -8.57
CA ASN A 121 -11.67 11.98 -8.77
C ASN A 121 -11.05 13.02 -9.70
N GLY A 122 -10.17 13.86 -9.16
CA GLY A 122 -9.46 14.85 -9.96
C GLY A 122 -8.50 14.15 -10.91
N ASN A 123 -8.88 14.07 -12.18
CA ASN A 123 -7.92 14.22 -13.27
C ASN A 123 -7.48 15.70 -13.35
#